data_AF-A0A315W659-F1
#
_entry.id   AF-A0A315W659-F1
#
_cell.length_a   1.000
_cell.length_b   1.000
_cell.length_c   1.000
_cell.angle_alpha   90.00
_cell.angle_beta   90.00
_cell.angle_gamma   90.00
#
_symmetry.space_group_name_H-M   'P 1'
#
loop_
_entity.id
_entity.type
_entity.pdbx_description
1 polymer ?
#
loop_
_entity_poly.entity_id
_entity_poly.type
_entity_poly.pdbx_seq_one_letter_code
_entity_poly.pdbx_strand_id
1 'polypeptide(L)'
;FNPVAPISQHDPGYNPTPSADDKVHVLVCVMSANTPQMNSSVLEKMKSVRETASDLGIPQMAMMTHIDEACGEIEKDLRNVYKSKYLKKKMKDFSATVGIPMNCIFPVKNYSEEIDLNDDVDILILSALKIMINFGDDFIEKI
;
A
#
# COMPACT_ATOMS: atom_id res chain seq x y z
N PHE A 1 1.66 -13.08 -20.18
CA PHE A 1 0.95 -11.93 -19.59
C PHE A 1 0.59 -10.94 -20.70
N ASN A 2 -0.69 -10.59 -20.83
CA ASN A 2 -1.17 -9.59 -21.79
C ASN A 2 -1.64 -8.34 -21.02
N PRO A 3 -0.95 -7.18 -21.12
CA PRO A 3 -1.29 -6.01 -20.33
C PRO A 3 -2.52 -5.23 -20.84
N VAL A 4 -3.07 -5.59 -22.01
CA VAL A 4 -4.19 -4.85 -22.63
C VAL A 4 -5.53 -5.58 -22.58
N ALA A 5 -5.59 -6.79 -22.03
CA ALA A 5 -6.83 -7.56 -21.91
C ALA A 5 -6.88 -8.32 -20.57
N PRO A 6 -8.06 -8.43 -19.94
CA PRO A 6 -8.25 -9.27 -18.76
C PRO A 6 -8.07 -10.74 -19.11
N ILE A 7 -7.67 -11.54 -18.11
CA ILE A 7 -7.64 -13.00 -18.22
C ILE A 7 -9.07 -13.54 -18.37
N SER A 8 -9.23 -14.58 -19.17
CA SER A 8 -10.47 -15.29 -19.43
C SER A 8 -10.34 -16.76 -19.04
N GLN A 9 -11.47 -17.44 -18.88
CA GLN A 9 -11.50 -18.88 -18.61
C GLN A 9 -10.95 -19.74 -19.76
N HIS A 10 -10.76 -19.15 -20.94
CA HIS A 10 -10.22 -19.83 -22.13
C HIS A 10 -8.71 -19.65 -22.28
N ASP A 11 -8.09 -18.80 -21.45
CA ASP A 11 -6.65 -18.57 -21.53
C ASP A 11 -5.88 -19.79 -21.03
N PRO A 12 -4.84 -20.24 -21.77
CA PRO A 12 -3.96 -21.30 -21.32
C PRO A 12 -3.36 -20.98 -19.94
N GLY A 13 -3.55 -21.87 -18.97
CA GLY A 13 -3.06 -21.71 -17.60
C GLY A 13 -4.03 -20.99 -16.65
N TYR A 14 -5.24 -20.64 -17.08
CA TYR A 14 -6.27 -20.17 -16.15
C TYR A 14 -6.62 -21.28 -15.15
N ASN A 15 -6.48 -20.99 -13.86
CA ASN A 15 -6.89 -21.89 -12.79
C ASN A 15 -8.30 -21.50 -12.31
N PRO A 16 -9.36 -22.28 -12.62
CA PRO A 16 -10.73 -21.96 -12.20
C PRO A 16 -10.96 -22.19 -10.70
N THR A 17 -10.08 -22.93 -10.04
CA THR A 17 -10.17 -23.30 -8.63
C THR A 17 -8.81 -23.12 -7.95
N PRO A 18 -8.36 -21.86 -7.76
CA PRO A 18 -7.11 -21.57 -7.08
C PRO A 18 -7.10 -22.17 -5.68
N SER A 19 -5.95 -22.70 -5.27
CA SER A 19 -5.72 -23.09 -3.88
C SER A 19 -5.75 -21.87 -2.97
N ALA A 20 -5.74 -22.06 -1.65
CA ALA A 20 -5.63 -20.93 -0.73
C ALA A 20 -4.35 -20.12 -1.00
N ASP A 21 -3.23 -20.79 -1.21
CA ASP A 21 -1.92 -20.19 -1.50
C ASP A 21 -1.90 -19.33 -2.77
N ASP A 22 -2.79 -19.61 -3.72
CA ASP A 22 -2.92 -18.87 -4.99
C ASP A 22 -3.86 -17.66 -4.89
N LYS A 23 -4.59 -17.49 -3.79
CA LYS A 23 -5.55 -16.40 -3.61
C LYS A 23 -4.89 -15.15 -3.05
N VAL A 24 -5.50 -14.01 -3.34
CA VAL A 24 -5.09 -12.73 -2.76
C VAL A 24 -5.60 -12.67 -1.32
N HIS A 25 -4.68 -12.50 -0.38
CA HIS A 25 -4.98 -12.42 1.06
C HIS A 25 -5.05 -10.98 1.57
N VAL A 26 -4.29 -10.06 0.98
CA VAL A 26 -4.24 -8.65 1.35
C VAL A 26 -4.02 -7.80 0.10
N LEU A 27 -4.74 -6.70 -0.04
CA LEU A 27 -4.45 -5.67 -1.04
C LEU A 27 -3.57 -4.57 -0.42
N VAL A 28 -2.39 -4.34 -1.00
CA VAL A 28 -1.46 -3.28 -0.59
C VAL A 28 -1.32 -2.25 -1.70
N CYS A 29 -1.80 -1.03 -1.46
CA CYS A 29 -1.62 0.10 -2.38
C CYS A 29 -0.32 0.85 -2.08
N VAL A 30 0.64 0.83 -3.01
CA VAL A 30 1.92 1.54 -2.84
C VAL A 30 1.90 2.86 -3.62
N MET A 31 2.36 3.94 -2.97
CA MET A 31 2.29 5.29 -3.51
C MET A 31 3.48 6.14 -3.04
N SER A 32 4.12 6.87 -3.94
CA SER A 32 5.22 7.76 -3.56
C SER A 32 4.69 9.09 -2.99
N ALA A 33 5.27 9.52 -1.88
CA ALA A 33 5.05 10.84 -1.30
C ALA A 33 5.61 11.98 -2.17
N ASN A 34 6.42 11.67 -3.19
CA ASN A 34 6.95 12.65 -4.14
C ASN A 34 6.05 12.89 -5.35
N THR A 35 5.03 12.06 -5.57
CA THR A 35 4.14 12.26 -6.71
C THR A 35 3.44 13.63 -6.58
N PRO A 36 3.70 14.59 -7.49
CA PRO A 36 3.31 16.00 -7.29
C PRO A 36 1.78 16.18 -7.28
N GLN A 37 1.09 15.45 -8.16
CA GLN A 37 -0.35 15.26 -8.14
C GLN A 37 -0.65 13.81 -8.52
N MET A 38 -1.47 13.15 -7.72
CA MET A 38 -1.93 11.81 -8.06
C MET A 38 -2.86 11.91 -9.25
N ASN A 39 -2.49 11.24 -10.35
CA ASN A 39 -3.31 11.19 -11.54
C ASN A 39 -4.69 10.63 -11.17
N SER A 40 -5.74 11.41 -11.41
CA SER A 40 -7.12 11.04 -11.05
C SER A 40 -7.54 9.71 -11.68
N SER A 41 -7.13 9.43 -12.92
CA SER A 41 -7.41 8.14 -13.58
C SER A 41 -6.75 6.96 -12.85
N VAL A 42 -5.55 7.16 -12.30
CA VAL A 42 -4.88 6.11 -11.52
C VAL A 42 -5.59 5.92 -10.18
N LEU A 43 -5.98 7.00 -9.50
CA LEU A 43 -6.70 6.91 -8.23
C LEU A 43 -8.08 6.26 -8.37
N GLU A 44 -8.82 6.56 -9.44
CA GLU A 44 -10.10 5.89 -9.72
C GLU A 44 -9.90 4.39 -9.98
N LYS A 45 -8.82 4.00 -10.68
CA LYS A 45 -8.48 2.57 -10.83
C LYS A 45 -8.14 1.92 -9.48
N MET A 46 -7.33 2.59 -8.65
CA MET A 46 -7.01 2.09 -7.31
C MET A 46 -8.26 1.94 -6.44
N LYS A 47 -9.18 2.92 -6.52
CA LYS A 47 -10.47 2.87 -5.83
C LYS A 47 -11.31 1.69 -6.31
N SER A 48 -11.45 1.49 -7.62
CA SER A 48 -12.21 0.37 -8.19
C SER A 48 -11.64 -1.00 -7.79
N VAL A 49 -10.30 -1.14 -7.77
CA VAL A 49 -9.63 -2.36 -7.27
C VAL A 49 -9.89 -2.55 -5.77
N ARG A 50 -9.82 -1.48 -4.98
CA ARG A 50 -10.10 -1.52 -3.53
C ARG A 50 -11.55 -1.88 -3.22
N GLU A 51 -12.50 -1.36 -3.99
CA GLU A 51 -13.93 -1.71 -3.88
C GLU A 51 -14.15 -3.18 -4.21
N THR A 52 -13.55 -3.69 -5.29
CA THR A 52 -13.61 -5.12 -5.64
C THR A 52 -13.02 -6.00 -4.53
N ALA A 53 -11.88 -5.59 -3.95
CA ALA A 53 -11.29 -6.29 -2.81
C ALA A 53 -12.21 -6.26 -1.57
N SER A 54 -12.93 -5.16 -1.35
CA SER A 54 -13.89 -5.03 -0.24
C SER A 54 -15.08 -5.97 -0.40
N ASP A 55 -15.61 -6.11 -1.61
CA ASP A 55 -16.70 -7.04 -1.91
C ASP A 55 -16.29 -8.51 -1.70
N LEU A 56 -15.01 -8.81 -1.88
CA LEU A 56 -14.41 -10.12 -1.60
C LEU A 56 -14.00 -10.30 -0.12
N GLY A 57 -14.20 -9.30 0.73
CA GLY A 57 -13.78 -9.31 2.13
C GLY A 57 -12.26 -9.24 2.35
N ILE A 58 -11.48 -9.00 1.29
CA ILE A 58 -10.02 -8.94 1.34
C ILE A 58 -9.60 -7.67 2.08
N PRO A 59 -8.78 -7.74 3.14
CA PRO A 59 -8.29 -6.58 3.86
C PRO A 59 -7.39 -5.71 2.97
N GLN A 60 -7.42 -4.39 3.20
CA GLN A 60 -6.72 -3.41 2.39
C GLN A 60 -5.89 -2.45 3.25
N MET A 61 -4.67 -2.17 2.80
CA MET A 61 -3.79 -1.15 3.38
C MET A 61 -3.07 -0.36 2.29
N ALA A 62 -2.44 0.76 2.67
CA ALA A 62 -1.59 1.51 1.79
C ALA A 62 -0.21 1.78 2.40
N MET A 63 0.81 1.85 1.55
CA MET A 63 2.17 2.23 1.91
C MET A 63 2.56 3.50 1.16
N MET A 64 2.88 4.56 1.92
CA MET A 64 3.35 5.82 1.37
C MET A 64 4.87 5.87 1.44
N THR A 65 5.55 5.73 0.29
CA THR A 65 7.01 5.59 0.17
C THR A 65 7.70 6.93 -0.09
N HIS A 66 9.04 6.97 0.00
CA HIS A 66 9.86 8.17 -0.30
C HIS A 66 9.45 9.41 0.52
N ILE A 67 9.07 9.20 1.77
CA ILE A 67 8.54 10.25 2.66
C ILE A 67 9.60 11.27 3.09
N ASP A 68 10.86 10.87 3.08
CA ASP A 68 12.04 11.66 3.37
C ASP A 68 12.32 12.68 2.27
N GLU A 69 12.23 12.28 1.01
CA GLU A 69 12.38 13.18 -0.14
C GLU A 69 11.22 14.18 -0.27
N ALA A 70 10.05 13.84 0.28
CA ALA A 70 8.82 14.62 0.09
C ALA A 70 8.74 15.85 1.02
N CYS A 71 9.51 15.85 2.11
CA CYS A 71 9.43 16.87 3.15
C CYS A 71 10.77 17.03 3.87
N GLY A 72 11.40 18.19 3.75
CA GLY A 72 12.69 18.46 4.41
C GLY A 72 12.66 18.37 5.94
N GLU A 73 11.50 18.40 6.59
CA GLU A 73 11.39 18.11 8.04
C GLU A 73 11.60 16.62 8.36
N ILE A 74 11.16 15.74 7.45
CA ILE A 74 11.31 14.29 7.55
C ILE A 74 12.70 13.88 7.08
N GLU A 75 13.21 14.50 6.00
CA GLU A 75 14.59 14.33 5.52
C GLU A 75 15.61 14.55 6.66
N LYS A 76 15.43 15.62 7.43
CA LYS A 76 16.33 15.97 8.55
C LYS A 76 16.23 15.02 9.73
N ASP A 77 15.03 14.53 10.01
CA ASP A 77 14.77 13.62 11.13
C ASP A 77 13.49 12.81 10.83
N LEU A 78 13.69 11.53 10.51
CA LEU A 78 12.63 10.59 10.15
C LEU A 78 11.60 10.42 11.27
N ARG A 79 11.94 10.73 12.52
CA ARG A 79 11.00 10.68 13.66
C ARG A 79 9.91 11.74 13.56
N ASN A 80 10.03 12.70 12.63
CA ASN A 80 9.00 13.68 12.33
C ASN A 80 7.93 13.18 11.36
N VAL A 81 8.00 11.94 10.87
CA VAL A 81 7.00 11.34 9.96
C VAL A 81 5.57 11.59 10.41
N TYR A 82 5.22 11.25 11.65
CA TYR A 82 3.85 11.42 12.16
C TYR A 82 3.55 12.85 12.67
N LYS A 83 4.55 13.74 12.67
CA LYS A 83 4.41 15.15 13.05
C LYS A 83 4.24 16.07 11.84
N SER A 84 4.74 15.64 10.67
CA SER A 84 4.68 16.41 9.42
C SER A 84 3.24 16.67 9.00
N LYS A 85 2.87 17.96 8.96
CA LYS A 85 1.55 18.40 8.47
C LYS A 85 1.38 18.11 6.98
N TYR A 86 2.47 18.21 6.21
CA TYR A 86 2.48 17.93 4.78
C TYR A 86 2.13 16.47 4.51
N LEU A 87 2.85 15.54 5.15
CA LEU A 87 2.61 14.11 4.97
C LEU A 87 1.20 13.72 5.43
N LYS A 88 0.77 14.24 6.59
CA LYS A 88 -0.59 14.01 7.11
C LYS A 88 -1.67 14.48 6.13
N LYS A 89 -1.48 15.63 5.46
CA LYS A 89 -2.42 16.11 4.44
C LYS A 89 -2.44 15.16 3.24
N LYS A 90 -1.27 14.74 2.74
CA LYS A 90 -1.16 13.84 1.60
C LYS A 90 -1.82 12.48 1.85
N MET A 91 -1.64 11.91 3.05
CA MET A 91 -2.33 10.70 3.48
C MET A 91 -3.85 10.89 3.54
N LYS A 92 -4.33 12.03 4.06
CA LYS A 92 -5.76 12.34 4.10
C LYS A 92 -6.38 12.47 2.71
N ASP A 93 -5.70 13.15 1.80
CA ASP A 93 -6.19 13.35 0.43
C ASP A 93 -6.28 11.99 -0.30
N PHE A 94 -5.28 11.12 -0.12
CA PHE A 94 -5.32 9.75 -0.63
C PHE A 94 -6.42 8.91 0.01
N SER A 95 -6.56 8.97 1.34
CA SER A 95 -7.61 8.28 2.09
C SER A 95 -8.99 8.65 1.57
N ALA A 96 -9.25 9.94 1.38
CA ALA A 96 -10.52 10.45 0.89
C ALA A 96 -10.80 10.01 -0.56
N THR A 97 -9.77 9.89 -1.40
CA THR A 97 -9.95 9.57 -2.82
C THR A 97 -10.06 8.06 -3.07
N VAL A 98 -9.16 7.26 -2.50
CA VAL A 98 -9.12 5.81 -2.72
C VAL A 98 -10.06 5.07 -1.76
N GLY A 99 -10.34 5.65 -0.59
CA GLY A 99 -11.21 5.08 0.43
C GLY A 99 -10.53 4.08 1.37
N ILE A 100 -9.20 4.07 1.43
CA ILE A 100 -8.45 3.34 2.46
C ILE A 100 -8.46 4.19 3.74
N PRO A 101 -8.89 3.65 4.90
CA PRO A 101 -8.93 4.38 6.15
C PRO A 101 -7.55 4.91 6.57
N MET A 102 -7.50 6.09 7.19
CA MET A 102 -6.25 6.72 7.63
C MET A 102 -5.38 5.84 8.53
N ASN A 103 -5.98 4.99 9.37
CA ASN A 103 -5.28 4.05 10.24
C ASN A 103 -4.76 2.80 9.50
N CYS A 104 -5.03 2.69 8.20
CA CYS A 104 -4.51 1.64 7.31
C CYS A 104 -3.51 2.20 6.27
N ILE A 105 -3.00 3.43 6.46
CA ILE A 105 -2.00 4.05 5.59
C ILE A 105 -0.69 4.18 6.38
N PHE A 106 0.36 3.55 5.89
CA PHE A 106 1.65 3.43 6.56
C PHE A 106 2.72 4.20 5.79
N PRO A 107 3.26 5.30 6.33
CA PRO A 107 4.40 5.97 5.75
C PRO A 107 5.67 5.16 5.99
N VAL A 108 6.46 4.95 4.93
CA VAL A 108 7.75 4.26 4.96
C VAL A 108 8.80 5.04 4.19
N LYS A 109 10.03 5.02 4.70
CA LYS A 109 11.21 5.40 3.93
C LYS A 109 11.75 4.16 3.23
N ASN A 110 12.22 4.32 1.99
CA ASN A 110 12.87 3.25 1.25
C ASN A 110 14.35 3.23 1.60
N TYR A 111 14.97 2.05 1.60
CA TYR A 111 16.42 1.93 1.50
C TYR A 111 16.82 2.20 0.05
N SER A 112 17.56 3.27 -0.17
CA SER A 112 17.97 3.70 -1.52
C SER A 112 19.44 4.09 -1.60
N GLU A 113 19.93 4.81 -0.60
CA GLU A 113 21.31 5.35 -0.56
C GLU A 113 22.12 4.84 0.64
N GLU A 114 21.45 4.25 1.63
CA GLU A 114 22.10 3.71 2.81
C GLU A 114 22.88 2.42 2.51
N ILE A 115 24.07 2.31 3.09
CA ILE A 115 24.90 1.11 3.03
C ILE A 115 24.55 0.15 4.17
N ASP A 116 24.31 0.72 5.36
CA ASP A 116 24.01 -0.01 6.58
C ASP A 116 22.52 0.12 6.96
N LEU A 117 22.05 -0.81 7.79
CA LEU A 117 20.71 -0.75 8.37
C LEU A 117 20.52 0.49 9.25
N ASN A 118 19.27 0.90 9.41
CA ASN A 118 18.91 2.10 10.13
C ASN A 118 17.65 1.86 10.94
N ASP A 119 17.77 1.90 12.26
CA ASP A 119 16.67 1.58 13.17
C ASP A 119 15.40 2.41 12.91
N ASP A 120 15.53 3.71 12.63
CA ASP A 120 14.37 4.57 12.38
C ASP A 120 13.64 4.19 11.08
N VAL A 121 14.37 3.73 10.04
CA VAL A 121 13.80 3.20 8.79
C VAL A 121 13.19 1.82 9.00
N ASP A 122 13.93 0.92 9.64
CA ASP A 122 13.52 -0.45 9.94
C ASP A 122 12.24 -0.48 10.77
N ILE A 123 12.11 0.39 11.77
CA ILE A 123 10.90 0.49 12.59
C ILE A 123 9.67 0.79 11.72
N LEU A 124 9.76 1.68 10.73
CA LEU A 124 8.63 1.99 9.85
C LEU A 124 8.27 0.80 8.95
N ILE A 125 9.26 0.17 8.34
CA ILE A 125 9.08 -0.98 7.44
C ILE A 125 8.51 -2.18 8.20
N LEU A 126 9.13 -2.55 9.33
CA LEU A 126 8.70 -3.67 10.16
C LEU A 126 7.32 -3.45 10.77
N SER A 127 6.97 -2.20 11.14
CA SER A 127 5.63 -1.88 11.60
C SER A 127 4.58 -2.09 10.50
N ALA A 128 4.86 -1.65 9.27
CA ALA A 128 3.97 -1.86 8.13
C ALA A 128 3.83 -3.36 7.78
N LEU A 129 4.93 -4.10 7.75
CA LEU A 129 4.95 -5.55 7.51
C LEU A 129 4.18 -6.32 8.57
N LYS A 130 4.34 -5.96 9.85
CA LYS A 130 3.61 -6.59 10.94
C LYS A 130 2.10 -6.45 10.76
N ILE A 131 1.61 -5.27 10.39
CA ILE A 131 0.19 -5.06 10.13
C ILE A 131 -0.27 -5.84 8.89
N MET A 132 0.55 -5.87 7.83
CA MET A 132 0.26 -6.65 6.63
C MET A 132 0.10 -8.15 6.93
N ILE A 133 0.99 -8.72 7.74
CA ILE A 133 0.91 -10.12 8.17
C ILE A 133 -0.36 -10.34 9.00
N ASN A 134 -0.63 -9.48 9.99
CA ASN A 134 -1.84 -9.60 10.80
C ASN A 134 -3.13 -9.57 9.94
N PHE A 135 -3.18 -8.70 8.92
CA PHE A 135 -4.31 -8.68 7.98
C PHE A 135 -4.44 -9.99 7.19
N GLY A 136 -3.33 -10.55 6.73
CA GLY A 136 -3.32 -11.85 6.05
C GLY A 136 -3.80 -12.98 6.96
N ASP A 137 -3.25 -13.08 8.17
CA ASP A 137 -3.60 -14.09 9.17
C ASP A 137 -5.09 -13.99 9.54
N ASP A 138 -5.57 -12.78 9.89
CA ASP A 138 -6.98 -12.52 10.23
C ASP A 138 -7.95 -12.85 9.09
N PHE A 139 -7.50 -12.79 7.83
CA PHE A 139 -8.30 -13.13 6.66
C PHE A 139 -8.33 -14.64 6.42
N ILE A 140 -7.16 -15.30 6.53
CA ILE A 140 -7.04 -16.76 6.38
C ILE A 140 -7.83 -17.48 7.47
N GLU A 141 -7.82 -17.00 8.72
CA GLU A 141 -8.59 -17.59 9.82
C GLU A 141 -10.12 -17.55 9.61
N LYS A 142 -10.61 -16.70 8.69
CA LYS A 142 -12.04 -16.56 8.37
C LYS A 142 -12.48 -17.37 7.15
N ILE A 143 -11.55 -17.94 6.39
CA ILE A 143 -11.79 -18.79 5.21
C ILE A 143 -11.92 -20.25 5.64
#